data_AF-A0A651GFD7-F1
#
_entry.id   AF-A0A651GFD7-F1
#
_cell.length_a   1.000
_cell.length_b   1.000
_cell.length_c   1.000
_cell.angle_alpha   90.00
_cell.angle_beta   90.00
_cell.angle_gamma   90.00
#
_symmetry.space_group_name_H-M   'P 1'
#
loop_
_entity.id
_entity.type
_entity.pdbx_description
1 polymer ?
#
loop_
_entity_poly.entity_id
_entity_poly.type
_entity_poly.pdbx_seq_one_letter_code
_entity_poly.pdbx_strand_id
1 'polypeptide(L)'
;MSSRKLTLDLHPVFNRGGAIDQALREAMDEAEARKVKQLEIITGKGSGALRKRVLRFLDSKEMRGRYHRIDKDPGNHGRVFVHFRFQRGQ
;
A
#
# COMPACT_ATOMS: atom_id res chain seq x y z
N MET A 1 12.67 11.57 -14.79
CA MET A 1 11.39 10.83 -14.83
C MET A 1 10.88 10.63 -13.40
N SER A 2 9.92 11.45 -12.98
CA SER A 2 9.39 11.47 -11.62
C SER A 2 8.28 10.43 -11.45
N SER A 3 8.61 9.17 -11.14
CA SER A 3 7.56 8.25 -10.67
C SER A 3 7.10 8.70 -9.28
N ARG A 4 6.04 9.51 -9.27
CA ARG A 4 5.35 9.96 -8.04
C ARG A 4 4.54 8.83 -7.39
N LYS A 5 4.28 7.75 -8.12
CA LYS A 5 3.43 6.64 -7.71
C LYS A 5 4.06 5.27 -8.01
N LEU A 6 3.84 4.32 -7.11
CA LEU A 6 4.05 2.88 -7.26
C LEU A 6 2.69 2.19 -7.14
N THR A 7 2.46 1.12 -7.88
CA THR A 7 1.19 0.37 -7.83
C THR A 7 1.46 -1.09 -7.55
N LEU A 8 0.74 -1.65 -6.57
CA LEU A 8 0.73 -3.06 -6.21
C LEU A 8 -0.65 -3.65 -6.52
N ASP A 9 -0.72 -4.63 -7.41
CA ASP A 9 -1.95 -5.38 -7.69
C ASP A 9 -1.96 -6.69 -6.89
N LEU A 10 -2.88 -6.80 -5.93
CA LEU A 10 -3.01 -7.98 -5.07
C LEU A 10 -4.03 -9.00 -5.57
N HIS A 11 -4.74 -8.70 -6.67
CA HIS A 11 -5.65 -9.66 -7.30
C HIS A 11 -5.01 -11.01 -7.64
N PRO A 12 -3.79 -11.13 -8.19
CA PRO A 12 -3.22 -12.44 -8.54
C PRO A 12 -2.89 -13.31 -7.33
N VAL A 13 -2.68 -12.70 -6.15
CA VAL A 13 -2.24 -13.41 -4.92
C VAL A 13 -3.33 -13.48 -3.85
N PHE A 14 -4.58 -13.11 -4.17
CA PHE A 14 -5.67 -12.95 -3.20
C PHE A 14 -5.98 -14.19 -2.36
N ASN A 15 -5.68 -15.40 -2.87
CA ASN A 15 -5.95 -16.68 -2.22
C ASN A 15 -4.73 -17.25 -1.47
N ARG A 16 -3.56 -16.59 -1.50
CA ARG A 16 -2.33 -17.02 -0.83
C ARG A 16 -1.97 -16.06 0.29
N GLY A 17 -2.38 -16.39 1.51
CA GLY A 17 -2.32 -15.44 2.62
C GLY A 17 -0.94 -14.89 2.96
N GLY A 18 0.09 -15.75 3.00
CA GLY A 18 1.47 -15.32 3.24
C GLY A 18 2.07 -14.48 2.10
N ALA A 19 1.64 -14.72 0.86
CA ALA A 19 2.13 -13.96 -0.29
C ALA A 19 1.63 -12.50 -0.29
N ILE A 20 0.47 -12.23 0.32
CA ILE A 20 -0.06 -10.86 0.44
C ILE A 20 0.81 -10.01 1.36
N ASP A 21 1.14 -10.52 2.55
CA ASP A 21 1.91 -9.77 3.53
C ASP A 21 3.35 -9.54 3.05
N GLN A 22 3.93 -10.52 2.35
CA GLN A 22 5.23 -10.37 1.69
C GLN A 22 5.19 -9.29 0.60
N ALA A 23 4.24 -9.37 -0.33
CA ALA A 23 4.12 -8.40 -1.43
C ALA A 23 3.86 -6.97 -0.92
N LEU A 24 3.08 -6.82 0.16
CA LEU A 24 2.87 -5.54 0.82
C LEU A 24 4.17 -4.97 1.39
N ARG A 25 4.97 -5.81 2.06
CA ARG A 25 6.26 -5.42 2.63
C ARG A 25 7.25 -5.00 1.55
N GLU A 26 7.39 -5.80 0.50
CA GLU A 26 8.26 -5.50 -0.65
C GLU A 26 7.86 -4.18 -1.32
N ALA A 27 6.56 -3.93 -1.51
CA ALA A 27 6.08 -2.68 -2.09
C ALA A 27 6.34 -1.45 -1.19
N MET A 28 6.26 -1.61 0.13
CA MET A 28 6.60 -0.54 1.09
C MET A 28 8.11 -0.25 1.06
N ASP A 29 8.94 -1.30 1.07
CA ASP A 29 10.39 -1.19 1.00
C ASP A 29 10.82 -0.51 -0.31
N GLU A 30 10.24 -0.93 -1.44
CA GLU A 30 10.49 -0.31 -2.74
C GLU A 30 10.03 1.16 -2.78
N ALA A 31 8.86 1.47 -2.20
CA ALA A 31 8.35 2.82 -2.18
C ALA A 31 9.28 3.78 -1.43
N GLU A 32 9.85 3.35 -0.32
CA GLU A 32 10.83 4.12 0.44
C GLU A 32 12.17 4.23 -0.27
N ALA A 33 12.70 3.11 -0.80
CA ALA A 33 13.96 3.08 -1.53
C ALA A 33 13.94 4.02 -2.75
N ARG A 34 12.83 4.03 -3.49
CA ARG A 34 12.62 4.88 -4.67
C ARG A 34 12.09 6.28 -4.32
N LYS A 35 11.82 6.55 -3.04
CA LYS A 35 11.21 7.79 -2.54
C LYS A 35 9.93 8.19 -3.30
N VAL A 36 9.06 7.22 -3.61
CA VAL A 36 7.78 7.48 -4.29
C VAL A 36 6.76 8.09 -3.32
N LYS A 37 6.08 9.16 -3.74
CA LYS A 37 5.17 9.88 -2.84
C LYS A 37 3.91 9.10 -2.49
N GLN A 38 3.53 8.13 -3.30
CA GLN A 38 2.29 7.39 -3.16
C GLN A 38 2.48 5.92 -3.58
N LEU A 39 2.03 4.99 -2.74
CA LEU A 39 1.81 3.60 -3.10
C LEU A 39 0.31 3.38 -3.24
N GLU A 40 -0.09 2.83 -4.38
CA GLU A 40 -1.45 2.45 -4.68
C GLU A 40 -1.58 0.93 -4.59
N ILE A 41 -2.48 0.44 -3.74
CA ILE A 41 -2.71 -0.98 -3.50
C ILE A 41 -4.10 -1.33 -4.05
N ILE A 42 -4.14 -2.18 -5.07
CA ILE A 42 -5.36 -2.66 -5.70
C ILE A 42 -5.77 -3.97 -5.01
N THR A 43 -6.94 -3.94 -4.37
CA THR A 43 -7.52 -5.06 -3.60
C THR A 43 -8.82 -5.60 -4.19
N GLY A 44 -9.41 -4.87 -5.14
CA GLY A 44 -10.64 -5.29 -5.82
C GLY A 44 -11.94 -5.02 -5.06
N LYS A 45 -13.06 -5.11 -5.78
CA LYS A 45 -14.42 -4.84 -5.25
C LYS A 45 -15.09 -6.04 -4.58
N GLY A 46 -14.34 -7.08 -4.25
CA GLY A 46 -14.89 -8.33 -3.69
C GLY A 46 -15.48 -8.15 -2.28
N SER A 47 -15.48 -9.22 -1.48
CA SER A 47 -16.04 -9.26 -0.11
C SER A 47 -15.41 -8.27 0.90
N GLY A 48 -14.38 -7.52 0.50
CA GLY A 48 -13.64 -6.60 1.36
C GLY A 48 -12.66 -7.29 2.31
N ALA A 49 -12.54 -8.62 2.28
CA ALA A 49 -11.61 -9.36 3.13
C ALA A 49 -10.15 -8.97 2.86
N LEU A 50 -9.76 -8.85 1.59
CA LEU A 50 -8.41 -8.43 1.19
C LEU A 50 -8.13 -7.00 1.66
N ARG A 51 -9.07 -6.07 1.45
CA ARG A 51 -8.97 -4.70 1.96
C ARG A 51 -8.79 -4.65 3.48
N LYS A 52 -9.58 -5.42 4.24
CA LYS A 52 -9.44 -5.50 5.71
C LYS A 52 -8.04 -6.00 6.11
N ARG A 53 -7.50 -6.99 5.40
CA ARG A 53 -6.14 -7.48 5.64
C ARG A 53 -5.09 -6.40 5.37
N VAL A 54 -5.15 -5.73 4.23
CA VAL A 54 -4.23 -4.63 3.88
C VAL A 54 -4.26 -3.54 4.97
N LEU A 55 -5.45 -3.12 5.40
CA LEU A 55 -5.58 -2.11 6.44
C LEU A 55 -4.99 -2.57 7.78
N ARG A 56 -5.16 -3.84 8.15
CA ARG A 56 -4.57 -4.42 9.36
C ARG A 56 -3.04 -4.50 9.28
N PHE A 57 -2.49 -4.84 8.11
CA PHE A 57 -1.05 -4.82 7.87
C PHE A 57 -0.48 -3.42 8.06
N LEU A 58 -1.10 -2.41 7.43
CA LEU A 58 -0.64 -1.03 7.51
C LEU A 58 -0.76 -0.44 8.93
N ASP A 59 -1.77 -0.86 9.70
CA ASP A 59 -1.95 -0.42 11.09
C ASP A 59 -0.94 -1.01 12.08
N SER A 60 -0.16 -2.01 11.66
CA SER A 60 0.89 -2.59 12.51
C SER A 60 1.91 -1.54 12.94
N LYS A 61 2.43 -1.67 14.17
CA LYS A 61 3.38 -0.71 14.76
C LYS A 61 4.60 -0.47 13.87
N GLU A 62 5.07 -1.51 13.20
CA GLU A 62 6.22 -1.46 12.30
C GLU A 62 5.93 -0.65 11.02
N MET A 63 4.71 -0.73 10.48
CA MET A 63 4.34 -0.03 9.25
C MET A 63 3.90 1.41 9.48
N ARG A 64 3.16 1.67 10.57
CA ARG A 64 2.52 2.96 10.83
C ARG A 64 3.50 4.15 10.86
N GLY A 65 4.75 3.92 11.26
CA GLY A 65 5.81 4.94 11.28
C GLY A 65 6.43 5.25 9.91
N ARG A 66 6.20 4.41 8.89
CA ARG A 66 6.84 4.49 7.57
C ARG A 66 6.10 5.40 6.59
N TYR A 67 4.85 5.78 6.88
CA TYR A 67 4.03 6.59 6.00
C TYR A 67 3.33 7.73 6.75
N HIS A 68 2.82 8.72 6.01
CA HIS A 68 2.17 9.90 6.58
C HIS A 68 0.66 9.72 6.74
N ARG A 69 -0.02 9.19 5.72
CA ARG A 69 -1.48 8.96 5.77
C ARG A 69 -1.92 7.85 4.82
N ILE A 70 -3.10 7.31 5.08
CA ILE A 70 -3.80 6.36 4.19
C ILE A 70 -5.07 7.03 3.68
N ASP A 71 -5.32 6.91 2.38
CA ASP A 71 -6.61 7.24 1.77
C ASP A 71 -7.35 5.96 1.37
N LYS A 72 -8.63 5.93 1.70
CA LYS A 72 -9.56 4.83 1.45
C LYS A 72 -10.60 5.39 0.50
N ASP A 73 -10.38 5.20 -0.80
CA ASP A 73 -11.25 5.74 -1.84
C ASP A 73 -12.73 5.44 -1.55
N PRO A 74 -13.55 6.47 -1.27
CA PRO A 74 -14.94 6.28 -0.90
C PRO A 74 -15.83 5.91 -2.11
N GLY A 75 -15.38 6.16 -3.35
CA GLY A 75 -16.10 5.80 -4.58
C GLY A 75 -15.59 4.52 -5.23
N ASN A 76 -14.36 4.10 -4.92
CA ASN A 76 -13.76 2.87 -5.42
C ASN A 76 -13.13 2.04 -4.28
N HIS A 77 -13.98 1.26 -3.59
CA HIS A 77 -13.58 0.39 -2.49
C HIS A 77 -12.49 -0.64 -2.81
N GLY A 78 -12.12 -0.81 -4.09
CA GLY A 78 -11.07 -1.72 -4.51
C GLY A 78 -9.65 -1.17 -4.40
N ARG A 79 -9.44 0.05 -3.89
CA ARG A 79 -8.11 0.67 -3.77
C ARG A 79 -7.83 1.20 -2.37
N VAL A 80 -6.57 1.12 -1.98
CA VAL A 80 -6.01 1.76 -0.79
C VAL A 80 -4.79 2.54 -1.21
N PHE A 81 -4.68 3.79 -0.78
CA PHE A 81 -3.53 4.64 -1.10
C PHE A 81 -2.73 4.91 0.16
N VAL A 82 -1.43 4.71 0.09
CA VAL A 82 -0.48 5.03 1.16
C VAL A 82 0.37 6.21 0.69
N HIS A 83 0.39 7.29 1.47
CA HIS A 83 1.14 8.49 1.16
C HIS A 83 2.38 8.62 2.03
N PHE A 84 3.53 8.80 1.40
CA PHE A 84 4.81 8.97 2.07
C PHE A 84 5.21 10.44 2.12
N ARG A 85 5.90 10.83 3.19
CA ARG A 85 6.51 12.16 3.34
C ARG A 85 8.02 12.00 3.45
N PHE A 86 8.71 12.17 2.34
CA PHE A 86 10.17 12.33 2.36
C PHE A 86 10.49 13.80 2.52
N GLN A 87 11.35 14.12 3.48
CA GLN A 87 11.95 15.45 3.53
C GLN A 87 12.72 15.65 2.22
N ARG A 88 12.39 16.73 1.49
CA ARG A 88 13.28 17.17 0.42
C ARG A 88 14.57 17.57 1.11
N GLY A 89 15.66 16.88 0.76
CA GLY A 89 16.99 17.36 1.11
C GLY A 89 17.09 18.81 0.62
N GLN A 90 17.52 19.69 1.52
CA GLN A 90 17.98 21.02 1.16
C GLN A 90 19.19 20.90 0.24
#